data_AF-A0A1I0R4N1-F1
#
_entry.id   AF-A0A1I0R4N1-F1
#
_cell.length_a   1.000
_cell.length_b   1.000
_cell.length_c   1.000
_cell.angle_alpha   90.00
_cell.angle_beta   90.00
_cell.angle_gamma   90.00
#
_symmetry.space_group_name_H-M   'P 1'
#
loop_
_entity.id
_entity.type
_entity.pdbx_description
1 polymer ?
#
loop_
_entity_poly.entity_id
_entity_poly.type
_entity_poly.pdbx_seq_one_letter_code
_entity_poly.pdbx_strand_id
1 'polypeptide(L)'
;MKKLILLCTLFLSCIGFIKAEDAPLGAWKSVAGEVTSVLLVTQHWFTITEYNQKNFISSYGGTWKDAGNGEVEVTIHFNTENKSQVGQNTSTPVSIQNGQLITGNPGGGTQQWTRIDEATGPLAGSWQITSRENNGKMNPIPDGARRTLKILTNTRFQWIAINQDTGEFFGSGGGTYKFENGTYTEKIEFFSRDNSRIGASLSFKGSVSGNNWDHSGKSSKGDPIHEVWTRE
;
A
#
# COMPACT_ATOMS: atom_id res chain seq x y z
N MET A 1 3.39 14.47 -75.32
CA MET A 1 2.83 13.75 -74.16
C MET A 1 3.88 13.69 -73.06
N LYS A 2 3.86 14.65 -72.12
CA LYS A 2 4.81 14.72 -70.99
C LYS A 2 4.29 13.85 -69.85
N LYS A 3 5.04 12.81 -69.46
CA LYS A 3 4.71 11.99 -68.28
C LYS A 3 5.26 12.67 -67.03
N LEU A 4 4.36 13.07 -66.15
CA LEU A 4 4.62 13.62 -64.82
C LEU A 4 4.98 12.46 -63.89
N ILE A 5 6.21 12.43 -63.37
CA ILE A 5 6.63 11.47 -62.34
C ILE A 5 6.35 12.12 -60.98
N LEU A 6 5.35 11.60 -60.28
CA LEU A 6 4.97 12.01 -58.93
C LEU A 6 5.90 11.28 -57.93
N LEU A 7 6.79 12.03 -57.28
CA LEU A 7 7.67 11.52 -56.24
C LEU A 7 6.91 11.55 -54.90
N CYS A 8 6.38 10.41 -54.46
CA CYS A 8 5.80 10.27 -53.12
C CYS A 8 6.92 10.19 -52.08
N THR A 9 7.09 11.28 -51.31
CA THR A 9 7.92 11.30 -50.10
C THR A 9 7.24 10.48 -49.00
N LEU A 10 7.87 9.36 -48.64
CA LEU A 10 7.49 8.51 -47.52
C LEU A 10 7.89 9.23 -46.22
N PHE A 11 6.94 9.88 -45.55
CA PHE A 11 7.12 10.37 -44.17
C PHE A 11 7.19 9.16 -43.24
N LEU A 12 8.41 8.76 -42.88
CA LEU A 12 8.66 7.78 -41.83
C LEU A 12 8.41 8.49 -40.49
N SER A 13 7.17 8.47 -40.00
CA SER A 13 6.85 8.88 -38.64
C SER A 13 7.48 7.87 -37.68
N CYS A 14 8.62 8.24 -37.11
CA CYS A 14 9.13 7.61 -35.90
C CYS A 14 8.10 7.87 -34.79
N ILE A 15 7.12 6.98 -34.65
CA ILE A 15 6.31 6.87 -33.44
C ILE A 15 7.29 6.38 -32.38
N GLY A 16 7.91 7.33 -31.68
CA GLY A 16 8.65 7.02 -30.47
C GLY A 16 7.67 6.37 -29.51
N PHE A 17 7.91 5.10 -29.17
CA PHE A 17 7.27 4.49 -28.01
C PHE A 17 7.74 5.29 -26.80
N ILE A 18 6.89 6.18 -26.29
CA ILE A 18 7.06 6.72 -24.95
C ILE A 18 7.00 5.49 -24.05
N LYS A 19 8.14 5.07 -23.51
CA LYS A 19 8.13 4.11 -22.41
C LYS A 19 7.33 4.79 -21.30
N ALA A 20 6.21 4.20 -20.93
CA ALA A 20 5.57 4.54 -19.68
C ALA A 20 6.65 4.40 -18.60
N GLU A 21 6.85 5.46 -17.83
CA GLU A 21 7.72 5.40 -16.67
C GLU A 21 7.16 4.30 -15.74
N ASP A 22 8.02 3.38 -15.31
CA ASP A 22 7.58 2.27 -14.46
C ASP A 22 6.97 2.85 -13.18
N ALA A 23 5.68 2.64 -12.97
CA ALA A 23 5.01 3.15 -11.78
C ALA A 23 5.61 2.50 -10.52
N PRO A 24 5.70 3.23 -9.38
CA PRO A 24 6.27 2.71 -8.15
C PRO A 24 5.38 1.67 -7.45
N LEU A 25 4.31 1.20 -8.10
CA LEU A 25 3.38 0.20 -7.57
C LEU A 25 4.10 -1.08 -7.15
N GLY A 26 3.75 -1.61 -5.99
CA GLY A 26 4.31 -2.85 -5.43
C GLY A 26 4.82 -2.65 -4.01
N ALA A 27 5.47 -3.67 -3.48
CA ALA A 27 6.17 -3.60 -2.21
C ALA A 27 7.67 -3.48 -2.44
N TRP A 28 8.28 -2.63 -1.62
CA TRP A 28 9.70 -2.32 -1.66
C TRP A 28 10.30 -2.44 -0.26
N LYS A 29 11.58 -2.80 -0.20
CA LYS A 29 12.29 -3.02 1.06
C LYS A 29 13.62 -2.27 1.08
N SER A 30 13.91 -1.67 2.23
CA SER A 30 15.24 -1.18 2.57
C SER A 30 15.67 -1.78 3.92
N VAL A 31 16.97 -1.97 4.12
CA VAL A 31 17.52 -2.53 5.37
C VAL A 31 18.72 -1.70 5.80
N ALA A 32 18.70 -1.23 7.05
CA ALA A 32 19.80 -0.49 7.67
C ALA A 32 20.08 -1.10 9.06
N GLY A 33 21.19 -1.83 9.16
CA GLY A 33 21.50 -2.61 10.38
C GLY A 33 20.41 -3.65 10.65
N GLU A 34 19.77 -3.55 11.82
CA GLU A 34 18.67 -4.44 12.23
C GLU A 34 17.27 -3.94 11.82
N VAL A 35 17.19 -2.73 11.27
CA VAL A 35 15.92 -2.11 10.87
C VAL A 35 15.58 -2.50 9.45
N THR A 36 14.38 -3.04 9.27
CA THR A 36 13.74 -3.26 7.97
C THR A 36 12.68 -2.20 7.77
N SER A 37 12.78 -1.47 6.65
CA SER A 37 11.74 -0.55 6.19
C SER A 37 11.01 -1.19 5.01
N VAL A 38 9.69 -1.26 5.08
CA VAL A 38 8.81 -1.76 3.99
C VAL A 38 7.94 -0.62 3.50
N LEU A 39 8.02 -0.33 2.21
CA LEU A 39 7.17 0.60 1.48
C LEU A 39 6.14 -0.20 0.69
N LEU A 40 4.85 -0.01 0.96
CA LEU A 40 3.76 -0.55 0.14
C LEU A 40 3.18 0.58 -0.71
N VAL A 41 3.05 0.37 -2.02
CA VAL A 41 2.46 1.34 -2.94
C VAL A 41 1.37 0.66 -3.76
N THR A 42 0.17 1.22 -3.66
CA THR A 42 -1.00 0.87 -4.49
C THR A 42 -1.38 2.07 -5.37
N GLN A 43 -2.44 1.95 -6.17
CA GLN A 43 -2.88 3.01 -7.09
C GLN A 43 -3.07 4.38 -6.42
N HIS A 44 -3.55 4.40 -5.17
CA HIS A 44 -3.94 5.63 -4.46
C HIS A 44 -3.23 5.82 -3.13
N TRP A 45 -2.75 4.74 -2.50
CA TRP A 45 -2.14 4.79 -1.17
C TRP A 45 -0.71 4.30 -1.16
N PHE A 46 0.06 4.87 -0.24
CA PHE A 46 1.34 4.33 0.17
C PHE A 46 1.44 4.23 1.70
N THR A 47 2.26 3.31 2.17
CA THR A 47 2.69 3.25 3.58
C THR A 47 4.16 2.88 3.68
N ILE A 48 4.84 3.47 4.66
CA ILE A 48 6.19 3.08 5.07
C ILE A 48 6.09 2.59 6.50
N THR A 49 6.65 1.40 6.77
CA THR A 49 6.74 0.84 8.11
C THR A 49 8.14 0.38 8.40
N GLU A 50 8.66 0.79 9.55
CA GLU A 50 9.96 0.37 10.05
C GLU A 50 9.78 -0.55 11.25
N TYR A 51 10.51 -1.65 11.25
CA TYR A 51 10.50 -2.63 12.32
C TYR A 51 11.82 -3.38 12.37
N ASN A 52 12.09 -4.02 13.50
CA ASN A 52 13.16 -5.02 13.64
C ASN A 52 12.55 -6.37 14.05
N GLN A 53 13.39 -7.37 14.30
CA GLN A 53 12.94 -8.73 14.63
C GLN A 53 11.93 -8.81 15.78
N LYS A 54 11.95 -7.86 16.71
CA LYS A 54 11.16 -7.90 17.95
C LYS A 54 10.15 -6.77 18.08
N ASN A 55 10.28 -5.70 17.32
CA ASN A 55 9.56 -4.47 17.58
C ASN A 55 9.14 -3.78 16.29
N PHE A 56 7.89 -3.29 16.32
CA PHE A 56 7.49 -2.16 15.50
C PHE A 56 8.27 -0.91 15.96
N ILE A 57 8.77 -0.11 15.01
CA ILE A 57 9.52 1.13 15.30
C ILE A 57 8.64 2.33 14.94
N SER A 58 8.28 2.47 13.67
CA SER A 58 7.51 3.61 13.18
C SER A 58 6.69 3.25 11.95
N SER A 59 5.67 4.06 11.64
CA SER A 59 4.99 4.01 10.36
C SER A 59 4.36 5.36 10.02
N TYR A 60 4.38 5.68 8.73
CA TYR A 60 3.62 6.79 8.18
C TYR A 60 3.07 6.41 6.81
N GLY A 61 2.09 7.16 6.35
CA GLY A 61 1.48 6.89 5.05
C GLY A 61 0.32 7.79 4.77
N GLY A 62 -0.22 7.61 3.58
CA GLY A 62 -1.33 8.39 3.08
C GLY A 62 -1.55 8.16 1.60
N THR A 63 -2.06 9.18 0.93
CA THR A 63 -2.36 9.11 -0.50
C THR A 63 -1.23 9.70 -1.33
N TRP A 64 -1.14 9.26 -2.57
CA TRP A 64 -0.19 9.81 -3.53
C TRP A 64 -0.80 9.88 -4.93
N LYS A 65 -0.21 10.72 -5.78
CA LYS A 65 -0.48 10.76 -7.22
C LYS A 65 0.79 11.16 -7.98
N ASP A 66 0.89 10.69 -9.21
CA ASP A 66 1.94 11.11 -10.14
C ASP A 66 1.81 12.61 -10.45
N ALA A 67 2.91 13.35 -10.28
CA ALA A 67 3.01 14.77 -10.59
C ALA A 67 3.80 15.03 -11.89
N GLY A 68 4.33 13.98 -12.52
CA GLY A 68 5.17 14.02 -13.71
C GLY A 68 6.62 14.43 -13.42
N ASN A 69 7.49 14.23 -14.40
CA ASN A 69 8.92 14.59 -14.33
C ASN A 69 9.68 13.94 -13.15
N GLY A 70 9.33 12.71 -12.77
CA GLY A 70 9.97 12.01 -11.65
C GLY A 70 9.58 12.56 -10.27
N GLU A 71 8.41 13.16 -10.14
CA GLU A 71 7.87 13.66 -8.87
C GLU A 71 6.52 13.03 -8.56
N VAL A 72 6.23 12.84 -7.28
CA VAL A 72 4.89 12.48 -6.78
C VAL A 72 4.41 13.50 -5.76
N GLU A 73 3.12 13.83 -5.79
CA GLU A 73 2.46 14.54 -4.70
C GLU A 73 2.00 13.51 -3.66
N VAL A 74 2.38 13.71 -2.40
CA VAL A 74 1.96 12.86 -1.27
C VAL A 74 1.18 13.67 -0.24
N THR A 75 0.07 13.13 0.23
CA THR A 75 -0.67 13.67 1.38
C THR A 75 -0.57 12.71 2.55
N ILE A 76 -0.07 13.17 3.70
CA ILE A 76 0.13 12.33 4.88
C ILE A 76 -1.18 12.24 5.69
N HIS A 77 -1.69 11.02 5.87
CA HIS A 77 -2.89 10.75 6.67
C HIS A 77 -2.56 10.25 8.09
N PHE A 78 -1.36 9.71 8.28
CA PHE A 78 -0.84 9.37 9.61
C PHE A 78 0.69 9.38 9.61
N ASN A 79 1.26 9.71 10.77
CA ASN A 79 2.67 9.53 11.05
C ASN A 79 2.85 9.28 12.56
N THR A 80 3.40 8.12 12.92
CA THR A 80 3.56 7.74 14.34
C THR A 80 4.64 8.53 15.07
N GLU A 81 5.61 9.09 14.36
CA GLU A 81 6.73 9.85 14.94
C GLU A 81 6.48 11.36 14.90
N ASN A 82 5.87 11.87 13.83
CA ASN A 82 5.63 13.29 13.65
C ASN A 82 4.20 13.60 13.20
N LYS A 83 3.30 13.74 14.18
CA LYS A 83 1.90 14.10 13.94
C LYS A 83 1.71 15.45 13.23
N SER A 84 2.66 16.39 13.31
CA SER A 84 2.53 17.70 12.65
C SER A 84 2.50 17.62 11.12
N GLN A 85 2.93 16.50 10.54
CA GLN A 85 2.89 16.26 9.10
C GLN A 85 1.51 15.81 8.60
N VAL A 86 0.59 15.41 9.48
CA VAL A 86 -0.73 14.94 9.05
C VAL A 86 -1.51 16.09 8.42
N GLY A 87 -2.10 15.81 7.25
CA GLY A 87 -2.79 16.78 6.40
C GLY A 87 -1.87 17.61 5.50
N GLN A 88 -0.54 17.49 5.62
CA GLN A 88 0.38 18.18 4.72
C GLN A 88 0.43 17.48 3.36
N ASN A 89 0.54 18.29 2.30
CA ASN A 89 0.83 17.84 0.93
C ASN A 89 2.25 18.26 0.55
N THR A 90 3.07 17.33 0.06
CA THR A 90 4.46 17.58 -0.34
C THR A 90 4.79 16.91 -1.65
N SER A 91 5.64 17.53 -2.48
CA SER A 91 6.25 16.87 -3.64
C SER A 91 7.45 16.04 -3.17
N THR A 92 7.57 14.82 -3.69
CA THR A 92 8.70 13.93 -3.42
C THR A 92 9.29 13.43 -4.73
N PRO A 93 10.61 13.60 -4.95
CA PRO A 93 11.26 13.03 -6.12
C PRO A 93 11.28 11.50 -6.01
N VAL A 94 10.93 10.85 -7.10
CA VAL A 94 10.96 9.40 -7.26
C VAL A 94 11.65 9.03 -8.56
N SER A 95 12.47 7.98 -8.54
CA SER A 95 12.98 7.40 -9.78
C SER A 95 13.19 5.91 -9.62
N ILE A 96 13.03 5.17 -10.71
CA ILE A 96 13.38 3.74 -10.77
C ILE A 96 14.62 3.59 -11.64
N GLN A 97 15.70 3.10 -11.04
CA GLN A 97 16.99 2.92 -11.69
C GLN A 97 17.49 1.50 -11.42
N ASN A 98 17.80 0.75 -12.49
CA ASN A 98 18.28 -0.64 -12.37
C ASN A 98 17.38 -1.54 -11.50
N GLY A 99 16.06 -1.33 -11.56
CA GLY A 99 15.08 -2.08 -10.76
C GLY A 99 15.01 -1.70 -9.27
N GLN A 100 15.72 -0.66 -8.85
CA GLN A 100 15.61 -0.07 -7.51
C GLN A 100 14.79 1.21 -7.55
N LEU A 101 13.91 1.40 -6.58
CA LEU A 101 13.22 2.66 -6.37
C LEU A 101 14.11 3.56 -5.51
N ILE A 102 14.20 4.83 -5.89
CA ILE A 102 14.88 5.88 -5.14
C ILE A 102 13.84 6.93 -4.80
N THR A 103 13.64 7.21 -3.51
CA THR A 103 12.72 8.24 -3.03
C THR A 103 13.48 9.35 -2.31
N GLY A 104 13.01 10.59 -2.41
CA GLY A 104 13.44 11.65 -1.49
C GLY A 104 12.88 11.42 -0.08
N ASN A 105 13.65 11.80 0.94
CA ASN A 105 13.19 11.77 2.33
C ASN A 105 12.74 13.15 2.82
N PRO A 106 11.68 13.24 3.64
CA PRO A 106 11.38 14.46 4.39
C PRO A 106 12.57 14.84 5.28
N GLY A 107 13.18 16.00 5.03
CA GLY A 107 14.39 16.45 5.74
C GLY A 107 15.70 16.36 4.94
N GLY A 108 15.65 15.86 3.70
CA GLY A 108 16.78 15.78 2.78
C GLY A 108 17.39 14.38 2.67
N GLY A 109 18.12 14.15 1.58
CA GLY A 109 18.69 12.84 1.24
C GLY A 109 17.76 11.96 0.40
N THR A 110 18.25 10.77 0.07
CA THR A 110 17.51 9.77 -0.71
C THR A 110 17.52 8.43 0.01
N GLN A 111 16.47 7.64 -0.20
CA GLN A 111 16.39 6.27 0.26
C GLN A 111 16.29 5.34 -0.94
N GLN A 112 17.10 4.28 -0.92
CA GLN A 112 17.08 3.23 -1.93
C GLN A 112 16.26 2.05 -1.44
N TRP A 113 15.45 1.51 -2.35
CA TRP A 113 14.57 0.40 -2.08
C TRP A 113 14.73 -0.70 -3.14
N THR A 114 14.74 -1.94 -2.67
CA THR A 114 14.71 -3.13 -3.51
C THR A 114 13.26 -3.62 -3.64
N ARG A 115 12.81 -3.87 -4.85
CA ARG A 115 11.47 -4.43 -5.08
C ARG A 115 11.37 -5.83 -4.47
N ILE A 116 10.28 -6.10 -3.75
CA ILE A 116 10.03 -7.41 -3.12
C ILE A 116 8.72 -8.04 -3.58
N ASP A 117 7.77 -7.27 -4.10
CA ASP A 117 6.68 -7.78 -4.94
C ASP A 117 6.12 -6.71 -5.88
N GLU A 118 5.34 -7.17 -6.84
CA GLU A 118 4.51 -6.31 -7.69
C GLU A 118 3.15 -6.07 -7.01
N ALA A 119 2.44 -5.00 -7.37
CA ALA A 119 1.06 -4.78 -6.90
C ALA A 119 0.02 -5.54 -7.74
N THR A 120 0.29 -6.81 -8.03
CA THR A 120 -0.59 -7.68 -8.83
C THR A 120 -1.41 -8.60 -7.93
N GLY A 121 -2.53 -9.13 -8.44
CA GLY A 121 -3.32 -10.13 -7.71
C GLY A 121 -4.68 -9.64 -7.23
N PRO A 122 -5.53 -10.57 -6.76
CA PRO A 122 -6.97 -10.30 -6.55
C PRO A 122 -7.25 -9.33 -5.40
N LEU A 123 -6.40 -9.32 -4.38
CA LEU A 123 -6.54 -8.43 -3.22
C LEU A 123 -5.65 -7.19 -3.29
N ALA A 124 -4.75 -7.08 -4.28
CA ALA A 124 -3.88 -5.91 -4.40
C ALA A 124 -4.73 -4.63 -4.54
N GLY A 125 -4.44 -3.63 -3.72
CA GLY A 125 -5.20 -2.38 -3.60
C GLY A 125 -5.36 -1.92 -2.16
N SER A 126 -6.13 -0.84 -2.02
CA SER A 126 -6.47 -0.25 -0.71
C SER A 126 -7.91 -0.59 -0.37
N TRP A 127 -8.13 -0.96 0.88
CA TRP A 127 -9.43 -1.43 1.34
C TRP A 127 -9.79 -0.77 2.65
N GLN A 128 -11.00 -0.24 2.76
CA GLN A 128 -11.56 0.28 4.00
C GLN A 128 -12.56 -0.71 4.58
N ILE A 129 -12.51 -0.97 5.89
CA ILE A 129 -13.59 -1.73 6.54
C ILE A 129 -14.88 -0.90 6.51
N THR A 130 -15.95 -1.47 5.96
CA THR A 130 -17.25 -0.79 5.81
C THR A 130 -18.37 -1.47 6.57
N SER A 131 -18.19 -2.71 7.01
CA SER A 131 -19.13 -3.36 7.93
C SER A 131 -18.42 -4.36 8.84
N ARG A 132 -18.98 -4.57 10.03
CA ARG A 132 -18.50 -5.58 10.99
C ARG A 132 -19.67 -6.29 11.66
N GLU A 133 -19.53 -7.58 11.87
CA GLU A 133 -20.49 -8.34 12.65
C GLU A 133 -20.36 -7.98 14.14
N ASN A 134 -21.50 -7.75 14.78
CA ASN A 134 -21.61 -7.68 16.22
C ASN A 134 -22.88 -8.43 16.65
N ASN A 135 -22.74 -9.37 17.59
CA ASN A 135 -23.82 -10.21 18.08
C ASN A 135 -24.64 -10.89 16.97
N GLY A 136 -23.95 -11.46 15.96
CA GLY A 136 -24.58 -12.20 14.86
C GLY A 136 -25.26 -11.34 13.79
N LYS A 137 -25.13 -10.01 13.87
CA LYS A 137 -25.67 -9.08 12.87
C LYS A 137 -24.56 -8.25 12.25
N MET A 138 -24.53 -8.14 10.92
CA MET A 138 -23.66 -7.20 10.22
C MET A 138 -24.13 -5.77 10.45
N ASN A 139 -23.21 -4.92 10.92
CA ASN A 139 -23.46 -3.50 11.16
C ASN A 139 -22.59 -2.67 10.22
N PRO A 140 -23.16 -1.71 9.47
CA PRO A 140 -22.37 -0.79 8.67
C PRO A 140 -21.53 0.12 9.58
N ILE A 141 -20.33 0.44 9.13
CA ILE A 141 -19.46 1.43 9.75
C ILE A 141 -19.67 2.73 8.99
N PRO A 142 -20.18 3.81 9.62
CA PRO A 142 -20.33 5.09 8.97
C PRO A 142 -18.99 5.60 8.44
N ASP A 143 -19.01 6.20 7.26
CA ASP A 143 -17.83 6.91 6.77
C ASP A 143 -17.51 8.09 7.70
N GLY A 144 -16.22 8.34 7.92
CA GLY A 144 -15.74 9.38 8.81
C GLY A 144 -14.23 9.40 8.94
N ALA A 145 -13.75 10.31 9.79
CA ALA A 145 -12.33 10.55 10.01
C ALA A 145 -11.59 9.32 10.56
N ARG A 146 -12.27 8.54 11.43
CA ARG A 146 -11.73 7.29 11.96
C ARG A 146 -11.87 6.19 10.92
N ARG A 147 -10.73 5.75 10.37
CA ARG A 147 -10.66 4.72 9.34
C ARG A 147 -9.83 3.54 9.79
N THR A 148 -10.22 2.35 9.35
CA THR A 148 -9.33 1.18 9.36
C THR A 148 -9.16 0.75 7.92
N LEU A 149 -7.92 0.79 7.47
CA LEU A 149 -7.51 0.51 6.11
C LEU A 149 -6.69 -0.77 6.09
N LYS A 150 -6.73 -1.50 4.98
CA LYS A 150 -5.77 -2.53 4.63
C LYS A 150 -5.17 -2.20 3.27
N ILE A 151 -3.86 -2.00 3.25
CA ILE A 151 -3.07 -1.76 2.05
C ILE A 151 -2.43 -3.09 1.68
N LEU A 152 -2.77 -3.63 0.51
CA LEU A 152 -2.24 -4.89 0.04
C LEU A 152 -1.58 -4.71 -1.32
N THR A 153 -0.42 -5.33 -1.50
CA THR A 153 0.20 -5.57 -2.80
C THR A 153 -0.01 -7.05 -3.16
N ASN A 154 0.84 -7.69 -3.96
CA ASN A 154 0.65 -9.11 -4.30
C ASN A 154 0.84 -10.06 -3.10
N THR A 155 1.86 -9.83 -2.29
CA THR A 155 2.23 -10.74 -1.19
C THR A 155 2.38 -10.04 0.14
N ARG A 156 2.31 -8.71 0.18
CA ARG A 156 2.45 -7.92 1.40
C ARG A 156 1.16 -7.22 1.76
N PHE A 157 0.97 -7.04 3.06
CA PHE A 157 -0.15 -6.28 3.58
C PHE A 157 0.26 -5.47 4.80
N GLN A 158 -0.48 -4.39 5.03
CA GLN A 158 -0.52 -3.68 6.29
C GLN A 158 -1.97 -3.28 6.55
N TRP A 159 -2.49 -3.58 7.74
CA TRP A 159 -3.69 -2.90 8.23
C TRP A 159 -3.29 -1.75 9.14
N ILE A 160 -4.03 -0.64 9.09
CA ILE A 160 -3.80 0.56 9.87
C ILE A 160 -5.15 1.09 10.36
N ALA A 161 -5.27 1.35 11.66
CA ALA A 161 -6.39 2.06 12.25
C ALA A 161 -5.95 3.46 12.67
N ILE A 162 -6.54 4.50 12.07
CA ILE A 162 -6.17 5.91 12.27
C ILE A 162 -7.40 6.82 12.38
N ASN A 163 -7.20 8.04 12.83
CA ASN A 163 -8.08 9.18 12.57
C ASN A 163 -7.34 10.14 11.64
N GLN A 164 -7.78 10.24 10.39
CA GLN A 164 -7.07 11.01 9.35
C GLN A 164 -7.15 12.54 9.53
N ASP A 165 -8.14 13.04 10.28
CA ASP A 165 -8.30 14.48 10.53
C ASP A 165 -7.36 14.95 11.65
N THR A 166 -7.15 14.10 12.66
CA THR A 166 -6.36 14.44 13.86
C THR A 166 -4.96 13.82 13.85
N GLY A 167 -4.70 12.87 12.96
CA GLY A 167 -3.48 12.06 12.95
C GLY A 167 -3.38 11.06 14.09
N GLU A 168 -4.48 10.78 14.79
CA GLU A 168 -4.46 9.78 15.87
C GLU A 168 -4.20 8.39 15.30
N PHE A 169 -3.23 7.69 15.88
CA PHE A 169 -2.85 6.33 15.48
C PHE A 169 -3.34 5.32 16.52
N PHE A 170 -4.26 4.45 16.11
CA PHE A 170 -4.85 3.44 16.98
C PHE A 170 -4.09 2.11 16.93
N GLY A 171 -3.46 1.77 15.82
CA GLY A 171 -2.61 0.59 15.72
C GLY A 171 -2.39 0.15 14.29
N SER A 172 -1.39 -0.72 14.10
CA SER A 172 -1.10 -1.33 12.82
C SER A 172 -0.45 -2.71 13.01
N GLY A 173 -0.65 -3.57 12.03
CA GLY A 173 0.06 -4.83 11.88
C GLY A 173 0.18 -5.16 10.40
N GLY A 174 1.18 -5.98 10.07
CA GLY A 174 1.45 -6.32 8.68
C GLY A 174 2.52 -7.37 8.55
N GLY A 175 2.81 -7.69 7.29
CA GLY A 175 3.74 -8.73 6.92
C GLY A 175 3.37 -9.32 5.57
N THR A 176 3.39 -10.64 5.47
CA THR A 176 3.07 -11.35 4.23
C THR A 176 1.69 -11.97 4.26
N TYR A 177 1.07 -12.14 3.10
CA TYR A 177 -0.18 -12.88 3.00
C TYR A 177 -0.22 -13.80 1.78
N LYS A 178 -1.18 -14.73 1.80
CA LYS A 178 -1.62 -15.51 0.64
C LYS A 178 -3.13 -15.48 0.54
N PHE A 179 -3.65 -15.49 -0.68
CA PHE A 179 -5.09 -15.64 -0.94
C PHE A 179 -5.32 -16.74 -1.99
N GLU A 180 -5.67 -17.92 -1.53
CA GLU A 180 -5.78 -19.13 -2.35
C GLU A 180 -7.04 -19.90 -1.95
N ASN A 181 -7.82 -20.36 -2.92
CA ASN A 181 -9.01 -21.20 -2.69
C ASN A 181 -9.99 -20.63 -1.64
N GLY A 182 -10.23 -19.32 -1.65
CA GLY A 182 -11.12 -18.64 -0.70
C GLY A 182 -10.58 -18.53 0.73
N THR A 183 -9.28 -18.77 0.93
CA THR A 183 -8.62 -18.63 2.22
C THR A 183 -7.57 -17.52 2.15
N TYR A 184 -7.71 -16.53 3.04
CA TYR A 184 -6.75 -15.45 3.25
C TYR A 184 -5.91 -15.77 4.48
N THR A 185 -4.61 -15.96 4.31
CA THR A 185 -3.68 -16.30 5.39
C THR A 185 -2.66 -15.19 5.55
N GLU A 186 -2.61 -14.58 6.72
CA GLU A 186 -1.63 -13.59 7.14
C GLU A 186 -0.49 -14.27 7.89
N LYS A 187 0.74 -13.77 7.70
CA LYS A 187 1.89 -14.02 8.55
C LYS A 187 2.41 -12.68 9.06
N ILE A 188 2.32 -12.50 10.38
CA ILE A 188 2.62 -11.24 11.06
C ILE A 188 4.13 -11.04 11.17
N GLU A 189 4.65 -9.97 10.59
CA GLU A 189 6.06 -9.56 10.69
C GLU A 189 6.22 -8.40 11.68
N PHE A 190 5.21 -7.55 11.84
CA PHE A 190 5.18 -6.48 12.84
C PHE A 190 3.78 -6.27 13.40
N PHE A 191 3.70 -5.77 14.63
CA PHE A 191 2.45 -5.38 15.28
C PHE A 191 2.74 -4.27 16.30
N SER A 192 2.11 -3.10 16.14
CA SER A 192 2.43 -1.90 16.94
C SER A 192 1.93 -1.91 18.39
N ARG A 193 0.94 -2.75 18.71
CA ARG A 193 0.32 -2.87 20.04
C ARG A 193 0.67 -4.15 20.80
N ASP A 194 1.15 -5.19 20.14
CA ASP A 194 1.41 -6.49 20.76
C ASP A 194 2.47 -7.27 19.98
N ASN A 195 3.74 -7.11 20.36
CA ASN A 195 4.86 -7.78 19.70
C ASN A 195 4.90 -9.30 19.93
N SER A 196 4.15 -9.84 20.91
CA SER A 196 4.03 -11.29 21.12
C SER A 196 3.35 -12.00 19.94
N ARG A 197 2.73 -11.24 19.03
CA ARG A 197 2.07 -11.75 17.82
C ARG A 197 2.98 -11.85 16.61
N ILE A 198 4.21 -11.36 16.68
CA ILE A 198 5.18 -11.49 15.59
C ILE A 198 5.46 -12.98 15.34
N GLY A 199 5.42 -13.40 14.08
CA GLY A 199 5.56 -14.79 13.67
C GLY A 199 4.27 -15.60 13.69
N ALA A 200 3.17 -15.08 14.26
CA ALA A 200 1.87 -15.75 14.21
C ALA A 200 1.36 -15.85 12.77
N SER A 201 0.62 -16.92 12.50
CA SER A 201 -0.14 -17.07 11.25
C SER A 201 -1.63 -17.09 11.56
N LEU A 202 -2.39 -16.23 10.87
CA LEU A 202 -3.83 -16.10 11.03
C LEU A 202 -4.48 -16.49 9.70
N SER A 203 -5.55 -17.27 9.75
CA SER A 203 -6.25 -17.73 8.56
C SER A 203 -7.73 -17.38 8.64
N PHE A 204 -8.24 -16.86 7.53
CA PHE A 204 -9.58 -16.32 7.40
C PHE A 204 -10.21 -16.87 6.13
N LYS A 205 -11.52 -17.09 6.15
CA LYS A 205 -12.31 -17.25 4.93
C LYS A 205 -12.38 -15.89 4.26
N GLY A 206 -12.22 -15.87 2.94
CA GLY A 206 -12.25 -14.66 2.13
C GLY A 206 -13.00 -14.87 0.83
N SER A 207 -13.89 -13.93 0.49
CA SER A 207 -14.60 -13.92 -0.80
C SER A 207 -14.61 -12.50 -1.37
N VAL A 208 -14.20 -12.36 -2.62
CA VAL A 208 -14.16 -11.06 -3.32
C VAL A 208 -15.26 -11.03 -4.38
N SER A 209 -16.12 -10.02 -4.31
CA SER A 209 -17.20 -9.78 -5.28
C SER A 209 -17.23 -8.30 -5.65
N GLY A 210 -16.68 -7.97 -6.83
CA GLY A 210 -16.49 -6.59 -7.27
C GLY A 210 -15.56 -5.84 -6.32
N ASN A 211 -16.04 -4.73 -5.76
CA ASN A 211 -15.28 -3.91 -4.81
C ASN A 211 -15.46 -4.34 -3.36
N ASN A 212 -16.18 -5.43 -3.07
CA ASN A 212 -16.39 -5.91 -1.72
C ASN A 212 -15.61 -7.19 -1.45
N TRP A 213 -14.95 -7.23 -0.30
CA TRP A 213 -14.24 -8.38 0.21
C TRP A 213 -14.83 -8.77 1.57
N ASP A 214 -15.48 -9.93 1.61
CA ASP A 214 -15.99 -10.58 2.82
C ASP A 214 -14.86 -11.37 3.48
N HIS A 215 -14.63 -11.12 4.77
CA HIS A 215 -13.49 -11.61 5.54
C HIS A 215 -13.97 -12.11 6.91
N SER A 216 -13.82 -13.40 7.21
CA SER A 216 -14.25 -13.98 8.49
C SER A 216 -13.30 -15.04 9.05
N GLY A 217 -13.21 -15.14 10.37
CA GLY A 217 -12.33 -16.09 11.05
C GLY A 217 -12.14 -15.76 12.52
N LYS A 218 -10.92 -15.98 13.03
CA LYS A 218 -10.55 -15.64 14.42
C LYS A 218 -9.42 -14.63 14.43
N SER A 219 -9.52 -13.64 15.30
CA SER A 219 -8.43 -12.71 15.58
C SER A 219 -7.23 -13.43 16.23
N SER A 220 -6.10 -12.73 16.36
CA SER A 220 -4.94 -13.25 17.10
C SER A 220 -5.24 -13.57 18.57
N LYS A 221 -6.30 -12.99 19.15
CA LYS A 221 -6.77 -13.28 20.50
C LYS A 221 -7.76 -14.46 20.57
N GLY A 222 -8.18 -14.99 19.42
CA GLY A 222 -9.13 -16.09 19.31
C GLY A 222 -10.60 -15.65 19.18
N ASP A 223 -10.87 -14.35 19.30
CA ASP A 223 -12.22 -13.79 19.16
C ASP A 223 -12.71 -13.92 17.71
N PRO A 224 -13.99 -14.26 17.48
CA PRO A 224 -14.56 -14.31 16.14
C PRO A 224 -14.52 -12.92 15.50
N ILE A 225 -14.18 -12.89 14.21
CA ILE A 225 -14.27 -11.69 13.38
C ILE A 225 -15.05 -12.02 12.11
N HIS A 226 -15.86 -11.07 11.69
CA HIS A 226 -16.51 -11.07 10.39
C HIS A 226 -16.67 -9.61 9.95
N GLU A 227 -16.02 -9.28 8.84
CA GLU A 227 -15.77 -7.93 8.38
C GLU A 227 -16.01 -7.89 6.87
N VAL A 228 -16.59 -6.80 6.39
CA VAL A 228 -16.66 -6.49 4.96
C VAL A 228 -15.77 -5.29 4.70
N TRP A 229 -14.92 -5.44 3.71
CA TRP A 229 -13.97 -4.44 3.25
C TRP A 229 -14.37 -3.96 1.86
N THR A 230 -14.35 -2.65 1.63
CA THR A 230 -14.64 -2.05 0.34
C THR A 230 -13.38 -1.42 -0.23
N ARG A 231 -13.12 -1.68 -1.51
CA ARG A 231 -11.96 -1.13 -2.23
C ARG A 231 -12.08 0.39 -2.41
N GLU A 232 -11.00 1.10 -2.11
CA GLU A 232 -10.82 2.53 -2.39
C GLU A 232 -10.12 2.77 -3.74
#